data_AF-A0A3E0ISZ9-F1
#
_entry.id   AF-A0A3E0ISZ9-F1
#
_cell.length_a   1.000
_cell.length_b   1.000
_cell.length_c   1.000
_cell.angle_alpha   90.00
_cell.angle_beta   90.00
_cell.angle_gamma   90.00
#
_symmetry.space_group_name_H-M   'P 1'
#
loop_
_entity.id
_entity.type
_entity.pdbx_description
1 polymer ?
#
loop_
_entity_poly.entity_id
_entity_poly.type
_entity_poly.pdbx_seq_one_letter_code
_entity_poly.pdbx_strand_id
1 'polypeptide(L)'
;MKIKSVEIYGYGQFVQRRVEFNEYFTEIYGENEAGKSTLQAFIHSILFGFPTKREHEPRLEPRMGNHYGGRVTLIMDDSSEIVVERVKGSAQGDVKVYLPNGSIKDESWLKEHLNFIDKRTYQSIFSFSVLGLQDIHKHLTENQLQNFLMQAGALGSTEFIGMRDLISSKKQELYKKAGQNPEINRQIEELKNLELQIRDKSSELETYQRLTETRDKSQKRLDTLKQNLSHLNQFYEEKQKELALHDQVQEWKGL
;
A
#
# COMPACT_ATOMS: atom_id res chain seq x y z
N MET A 1 -2.10 -22.92 -23.31
CA MET A 1 -0.92 -22.60 -24.17
C MET A 1 -0.10 -23.86 -24.45
N LYS A 2 0.40 -24.01 -25.68
CA LYS A 2 1.30 -25.10 -26.10
C LYS A 2 2.42 -24.61 -27.01
N ILE A 3 3.62 -25.15 -26.88
CA ILE A 3 4.78 -24.81 -27.73
C ILE A 3 4.77 -25.70 -28.97
N LYS A 4 4.65 -25.11 -30.17
CA LYS A 4 4.63 -25.84 -31.45
C LYS A 4 6.02 -25.99 -32.05
N SER A 5 6.82 -24.92 -32.03
CA SER A 5 8.18 -24.94 -32.57
C SER A 5 9.03 -23.85 -31.95
N VAL A 6 10.34 -24.03 -32.02
CA VAL A 6 11.34 -23.01 -31.73
C VAL A 6 12.29 -22.81 -32.90
N GLU A 7 12.65 -21.55 -33.15
CA GLU A 7 13.68 -21.16 -34.10
C GLU A 7 14.71 -20.27 -33.40
N ILE A 8 15.94 -20.75 -33.33
CA ILE A 8 17.05 -20.12 -32.63
C ILE A 8 17.95 -19.46 -33.67
N TYR A 9 18.06 -18.13 -33.60
CA TYR A 9 19.02 -17.38 -34.42
C TYR A 9 20.43 -17.58 -33.85
N GLY A 10 20.57 -17.41 -32.55
CA GLY A 10 21.78 -17.67 -31.79
C GLY A 10 21.52 -17.65 -30.28
N TYR A 11 21.85 -18.75 -29.59
CA TYR A 11 21.69 -18.88 -28.14
C TYR A 11 22.58 -20.02 -27.60
N GLY A 12 23.56 -19.67 -26.76
CA GLY A 12 24.58 -20.59 -26.26
C GLY A 12 25.36 -21.20 -27.43
N GLN A 13 25.28 -22.53 -27.57
CA GLN A 13 25.92 -23.26 -28.67
C GLN A 13 25.06 -23.37 -29.94
N PHE A 14 23.77 -23.05 -29.87
CA PHE A 14 22.87 -23.14 -31.01
C PHE A 14 23.01 -21.92 -31.90
N VAL A 15 23.14 -22.16 -33.21
CA VAL A 15 23.15 -21.14 -34.26
C VAL A 15 22.26 -21.64 -35.39
N GLN A 16 21.32 -20.80 -35.85
CA GLN A 16 20.40 -21.12 -36.96
C GLN A 16 19.74 -22.50 -36.84
N ARG A 17 19.14 -22.79 -35.68
CA ARG A 17 18.52 -24.10 -35.39
C ARG A 17 17.02 -23.97 -35.30
N ARG A 18 16.29 -24.85 -35.99
CA ARG A 18 14.84 -25.01 -35.84
C ARG A 18 14.53 -26.38 -35.22
N VAL A 19 13.57 -26.40 -34.30
CA VAL A 19 13.03 -27.62 -33.69
C VAL A 19 11.52 -27.53 -33.72
N GLU A 20 10.87 -28.56 -34.27
CA GLU A 20 9.42 -28.71 -34.25
C GLU A 20 9.06 -29.77 -33.22
N PHE A 21 8.04 -29.49 -32.41
CA PHE A 21 7.58 -30.40 -31.38
C PHE A 21 6.37 -31.19 -31.89
N ASN A 22 6.26 -32.44 -31.43
CA ASN A 22 5.08 -33.25 -31.68
C ASN A 22 3.87 -32.67 -30.93
N GLU A 23 2.67 -32.95 -31.44
CA GLU A 23 1.42 -32.51 -30.87
C GLU A 23 1.19 -33.06 -29.44
N TYR A 24 1.57 -34.30 -29.16
CA TYR A 24 1.21 -34.96 -27.91
C TYR A 24 2.37 -35.04 -26.93
N PHE A 25 3.49 -35.58 -27.38
CA PHE A 25 4.65 -35.82 -26.53
C PHE A 25 5.94 -35.68 -27.34
N THR A 26 6.90 -34.94 -26.79
CA THR A 26 8.23 -34.82 -27.37
C THR A 26 9.28 -35.15 -26.33
N GLU A 27 10.14 -36.12 -26.64
CA GLU A 27 11.33 -36.43 -25.86
C GLU A 27 12.57 -35.84 -26.54
N ILE A 28 13.42 -35.18 -25.76
CA ILE A 28 14.69 -34.60 -26.23
C ILE A 28 15.82 -35.31 -25.50
N TYR A 29 16.58 -36.13 -26.23
CA TYR A 29 17.68 -36.93 -25.70
C TYR A 29 18.99 -36.64 -26.43
N GLY A 30 20.10 -37.10 -25.85
CA GLY A 30 21.44 -36.92 -26.38
C GLY A 30 22.48 -36.93 -25.27
N GLU A 31 23.76 -36.84 -25.65
CA GLU A 31 24.89 -36.79 -24.72
C GLU A 31 24.79 -35.65 -23.71
N ASN A 32 25.53 -35.77 -22.61
CA ASN A 32 25.76 -34.63 -21.71
C ASN A 32 26.32 -33.45 -22.52
N GLU A 33 25.91 -32.24 -22.15
CA GLU A 33 26.32 -31.00 -22.83
C GLU A 33 25.82 -30.85 -24.30
N ALA A 34 24.99 -31.76 -24.81
CA ALA A 34 24.36 -31.62 -26.14
C ALA A 34 23.38 -30.43 -26.26
N GLY A 35 23.19 -29.64 -25.19
CA GLY A 35 22.39 -28.41 -25.22
C GLY A 35 20.92 -28.59 -24.85
N LYS A 36 20.55 -29.73 -24.26
CA LYS A 36 19.17 -30.01 -23.81
C LYS A 36 18.65 -28.92 -22.84
N SER A 37 19.42 -28.61 -21.80
CA SER A 37 19.09 -27.54 -20.85
C SER A 37 19.19 -26.15 -21.48
N THR A 38 20.06 -25.97 -22.48
CA THR A 38 20.18 -24.71 -23.24
C THR A 38 18.93 -24.42 -24.05
N LEU A 39 18.29 -25.44 -24.63
CA LEU A 39 17.02 -25.31 -25.34
C LEU A 39 15.89 -24.89 -24.40
N GLN A 40 15.85 -25.45 -23.19
CA GLN A 40 14.90 -25.05 -22.15
C GLN A 40 15.11 -23.58 -21.74
N ALA A 41 16.36 -23.19 -21.46
CA ALA A 41 16.70 -21.80 -21.11
C ALA A 41 16.38 -20.80 -22.24
N PHE A 42 16.53 -21.22 -23.51
CA PHE A 42 16.11 -20.45 -24.67
C PHE A 42 14.61 -20.16 -24.64
N ILE A 43 13.77 -21.19 -24.44
CA ILE A 43 12.31 -21.02 -24.34
C ILE A 43 11.96 -20.02 -23.24
N HIS A 44 12.57 -20.17 -22.05
CA HIS A 44 12.34 -19.22 -20.94
C HIS A 44 12.74 -17.80 -21.31
N SER A 45 13.86 -17.64 -22.01
CA SER A 45 14.36 -16.34 -22.40
C SER A 45 13.45 -15.65 -23.42
N ILE A 46 12.89 -16.39 -24.39
CA ILE A 46 11.94 -15.81 -25.34
C ILE A 46 10.65 -15.38 -24.63
N LEU A 47 10.12 -16.20 -23.73
CA LEU A 47 8.87 -15.92 -23.04
C LEU A 47 8.99 -14.81 -21.98
N PHE A 48 10.06 -14.79 -21.19
CA PHE A 48 10.16 -13.94 -20.00
C PHE A 48 11.32 -12.92 -20.02
N GLY A 49 12.12 -12.92 -21.08
CA GLY A 49 13.26 -12.03 -21.23
C GLY A 49 14.60 -12.68 -20.90
N PHE A 50 15.64 -12.11 -21.48
CA PHE A 50 17.02 -12.52 -21.22
C PHE A 50 17.46 -12.13 -19.80
N PRO A 51 18.32 -12.94 -19.16
CA PRO A 51 18.85 -12.59 -17.84
C PRO A 51 19.53 -11.23 -17.83
N THR A 52 19.29 -10.47 -16.78
CA THR A 52 19.93 -9.17 -16.54
C THR A 52 21.27 -9.37 -15.85
N LYS A 53 22.16 -8.36 -15.90
CA LYS A 53 23.47 -8.41 -15.22
C LYS A 53 23.40 -8.60 -13.70
N ARG A 54 22.23 -8.40 -13.09
CA ARG A 54 22.01 -8.56 -11.64
C ARG A 54 21.65 -9.99 -11.26
N GLU A 55 21.19 -10.78 -12.23
CA GLU A 55 20.79 -12.17 -12.02
C GLU A 55 22.03 -13.08 -12.11
N HIS A 56 22.05 -14.14 -11.32
CA HIS A 56 23.14 -15.12 -11.31
C HIS A 56 23.06 -16.12 -12.47
N GLU A 57 22.10 -15.94 -13.38
CA GLU A 57 21.86 -16.83 -14.52
C GLU A 57 22.67 -16.37 -15.74
N PRO A 58 23.34 -17.29 -16.46
CA PRO A 58 24.10 -16.93 -17.65
C PRO A 58 23.16 -16.47 -18.77
N ARG A 59 23.52 -15.36 -19.45
CA ARG A 59 22.77 -14.88 -20.62
C ARG A 59 22.84 -15.81 -21.82
N LEU A 60 23.86 -16.67 -21.90
CA LEU A 60 24.06 -17.60 -23.03
C LEU A 60 24.11 -16.85 -24.38
N GLU A 61 24.82 -15.73 -24.44
CA GLU A 61 25.10 -15.06 -25.72
C GLU A 61 25.99 -15.98 -26.60
N PRO A 62 25.72 -16.12 -27.91
CA PRO A 62 26.49 -16.99 -28.79
C PRO A 62 27.93 -16.50 -28.93
N ARG A 63 28.90 -17.43 -29.01
CA ARG A 63 30.33 -17.11 -29.13
C ARG A 63 30.70 -16.48 -30.48
N MET A 64 30.01 -16.90 -31.54
CA MET A 64 30.24 -16.48 -32.92
C MET A 64 28.88 -16.16 -33.54
N GLY A 65 28.59 -14.89 -33.79
CA GLY A 65 27.35 -14.46 -34.44
C GLY A 65 26.74 -13.21 -33.82
N ASN A 66 26.26 -12.31 -34.67
CA ASN A 66 25.62 -11.06 -34.25
C ASN A 66 24.13 -11.23 -33.88
N HIS A 67 23.55 -12.41 -34.10
CA HIS A 67 22.12 -12.66 -33.97
C HIS A 67 21.84 -13.41 -32.67
N TYR A 68 21.62 -12.69 -31.58
CA TYR A 68 21.23 -13.25 -30.29
C TYR A 68 19.70 -13.19 -30.12
N GLY A 69 19.08 -14.34 -29.87
CA GLY A 69 17.64 -14.49 -29.75
C GLY A 69 17.05 -15.49 -30.73
N GLY A 70 15.76 -15.35 -30.99
CA GLY A 70 15.00 -16.26 -31.83
C GLY A 70 13.50 -16.10 -31.63
N ARG A 71 12.73 -17.10 -32.03
CA ARG A 71 11.27 -17.10 -31.91
C ARG A 71 10.72 -18.45 -31.45
N VAL A 72 9.59 -18.38 -30.76
CA VAL A 72 8.81 -19.52 -30.30
C VAL A 72 7.40 -19.39 -30.89
N THR A 73 6.95 -20.44 -31.53
CA THR A 73 5.57 -20.53 -32.02
C THR A 73 4.71 -21.21 -30.96
N LEU A 74 3.62 -20.55 -30.57
CA LEU A 74 2.71 -21.00 -29.54
C LEU A 74 1.31 -21.23 -30.14
N ILE A 75 0.63 -22.24 -29.62
CA ILE A 75 -0.82 -22.46 -29.82
C ILE A 75 -1.51 -22.01 -28.53
N MET A 76 -2.39 -21.03 -28.65
CA MET A 76 -3.18 -20.47 -27.55
C MET A 76 -4.42 -21.33 -27.26
N ASP A 77 -5.12 -21.05 -26.17
CA ASP A 77 -6.28 -21.86 -25.73
C ASP A 77 -7.48 -21.73 -26.69
N ASP A 78 -7.57 -20.62 -27.42
CA ASP A 78 -8.53 -20.40 -28.51
C ASP A 78 -8.09 -21.06 -29.83
N SER A 79 -7.06 -21.91 -29.80
CA SER A 79 -6.41 -22.54 -30.96
C SER A 79 -5.71 -21.57 -31.93
N SER A 80 -5.55 -20.30 -31.57
CA SER A 80 -4.79 -19.36 -32.40
C SER A 80 -3.29 -19.64 -32.34
N GLU A 81 -2.62 -19.51 -33.48
CA GLU A 81 -1.17 -19.65 -33.59
C GLU A 81 -0.50 -18.29 -33.53
N ILE A 82 0.34 -18.07 -32.51
CA ILE A 82 1.10 -16.83 -32.36
C ILE A 82 2.59 -17.11 -32.41
N VAL A 83 3.38 -16.12 -32.82
CA VAL A 83 4.84 -16.21 -32.84
C VAL A 83 5.41 -15.14 -31.92
N VAL A 84 6.12 -15.58 -30.88
CA VAL A 84 6.85 -14.70 -29.97
C VAL A 84 8.29 -14.66 -30.42
N GLU A 85 8.75 -13.51 -30.89
CA GLU A 85 10.14 -13.28 -31.25
C GLU A 85 10.79 -12.38 -30.19
N ARG A 86 11.97 -12.77 -29.72
CA ARG A 86 12.79 -11.92 -28.86
C ARG A 86 14.22 -11.89 -29.33
N VAL A 87 14.76 -10.68 -29.47
CA VAL A 87 16.13 -10.44 -29.95
C VAL A 87 16.87 -9.48 -29.03
N LYS A 88 18.20 -9.44 -29.16
CA LYS A 88 19.04 -8.49 -28.42
C LYS A 88 18.56 -7.05 -28.65
N GLY A 89 18.37 -6.31 -27.57
CA GLY A 89 17.88 -4.93 -27.59
C GLY A 89 17.96 -4.30 -26.21
N SER A 90 16.82 -3.91 -25.64
CA SER A 90 16.67 -3.48 -24.25
C SER A 90 17.26 -4.47 -23.22
N ALA A 91 17.25 -4.11 -21.93
CA ALA A 91 17.91 -4.87 -20.86
C ALA A 91 17.56 -6.38 -20.84
N GLN A 92 16.31 -6.72 -21.17
CA GLN A 92 15.78 -8.09 -21.25
C GLN A 92 15.54 -8.57 -22.69
N GLY A 93 15.93 -7.79 -23.70
CA GLY A 93 15.68 -8.07 -25.12
C GLY A 93 14.34 -7.52 -25.61
N ASP A 94 14.31 -7.13 -26.88
CA ASP A 94 13.13 -6.56 -27.50
C ASP A 94 12.22 -7.70 -27.99
N VAL A 95 10.94 -7.62 -27.62
CA VAL A 95 9.95 -8.64 -27.96
C VAL A 95 8.97 -8.12 -29.02
N LYS A 96 8.58 -9.02 -29.91
CA LYS A 96 7.48 -8.83 -30.86
C LYS A 96 6.63 -10.07 -30.85
N VAL A 97 5.31 -9.89 -30.75
CA VAL A 97 4.36 -10.99 -30.88
C VAL A 97 3.57 -10.82 -32.17
N TYR A 98 3.73 -11.76 -33.09
CA TYR A 98 3.02 -11.78 -34.36
C TYR A 98 1.74 -12.60 -34.22
N LEU A 99 0.62 -11.99 -34.54
CA LEU A 99 -0.72 -12.61 -34.50
C LEU A 99 -1.15 -13.11 -35.89
N PRO A 100 -2.12 -14.05 -35.98
CA PRO A 100 -2.61 -14.58 -37.26
C PRO A 100 -3.16 -13.53 -38.23
N ASN A 101 -3.70 -12.44 -37.69
CA ASN A 101 -4.24 -11.32 -38.47
C ASN A 101 -3.16 -10.37 -39.02
N GLY A 102 -1.88 -10.69 -38.83
CA GLY A 102 -0.74 -9.86 -39.26
C GLY A 102 -0.41 -8.70 -38.32
N SER A 103 -1.16 -8.50 -37.23
CA SER A 103 -0.83 -7.45 -36.25
C SER A 103 0.35 -7.87 -35.36
N ILE A 104 1.12 -6.87 -34.91
CA ILE A 104 2.28 -7.04 -34.04
C ILE A 104 1.95 -6.42 -32.68
N LYS A 105 2.19 -7.18 -31.61
CA LYS A 105 2.01 -6.77 -30.21
C LYS A 105 3.35 -6.76 -29.45
N ASP A 106 3.32 -6.21 -28.26
CA ASP A 106 4.49 -5.93 -27.42
C ASP A 106 4.56 -6.84 -26.17
N GLU A 107 5.50 -6.53 -25.29
CA GLU A 107 5.72 -7.24 -24.01
C GLU A 107 4.49 -7.22 -23.10
N SER A 108 3.73 -6.12 -23.09
CA SER A 108 2.56 -5.97 -22.23
C SER A 108 1.48 -6.97 -22.61
N TRP A 109 1.22 -7.10 -23.92
CA TRP A 109 0.29 -8.09 -24.45
C TRP A 109 0.74 -9.52 -24.16
N LEU A 110 2.03 -9.82 -24.32
CA LEU A 110 2.57 -11.15 -24.01
C LEU A 110 2.34 -11.51 -22.54
N LYS A 111 2.62 -10.59 -21.61
CA LYS A 111 2.42 -10.81 -20.18
C LYS A 111 0.97 -11.08 -19.83
N GLU A 112 0.03 -10.31 -20.40
CA GLU A 112 -1.39 -10.53 -20.22
C GLU A 112 -1.82 -11.93 -20.69
N HIS A 113 -1.33 -12.37 -21.86
CA HIS A 113 -1.66 -13.68 -22.43
C HIS A 113 -0.90 -14.86 -21.79
N LEU A 114 0.11 -14.56 -20.97
CA LEU A 114 0.74 -15.49 -20.03
C LEU A 114 0.14 -15.38 -18.62
N ASN A 115 -1.02 -14.73 -18.45
CA ASN A 115 -1.72 -14.53 -17.18
C ASN A 115 -0.84 -13.88 -16.10
N PHE A 116 0.06 -12.99 -16.49
CA PHE A 116 1.00 -12.28 -15.62
C PHE A 116 1.92 -13.19 -14.78
N ILE A 117 2.09 -14.45 -15.22
CA ILE A 117 3.02 -15.39 -14.59
C ILE A 117 4.46 -14.89 -14.82
N ASP A 118 5.23 -14.79 -13.74
CA ASP A 118 6.66 -14.47 -13.82
C ASP A 118 7.52 -15.70 -14.16
N LYS A 119 8.76 -15.45 -14.59
CA LYS A 119 9.71 -16.51 -14.96
C LYS A 119 9.88 -17.57 -13.88
N ARG A 120 9.97 -17.14 -12.61
CA ARG A 120 10.19 -18.01 -11.45
C ARG A 120 8.99 -18.94 -11.22
N THR A 121 7.79 -18.41 -11.36
CA THR A 121 6.53 -19.14 -11.25
C THR A 121 6.40 -20.13 -12.39
N TYR A 122 6.74 -19.73 -13.62
CA TYR A 122 6.75 -20.64 -14.76
C TYR A 122 7.72 -21.81 -14.59
N GLN A 123 8.95 -21.53 -14.14
CA GLN A 123 9.96 -22.57 -13.88
C GLN A 123 9.54 -23.53 -12.78
N SER A 124 8.81 -23.05 -11.78
CA SER A 124 8.39 -23.88 -10.66
C SER A 124 7.13 -24.71 -10.94
N ILE A 125 6.26 -24.31 -11.88
CA ILE A 125 4.96 -24.98 -12.17
C ILE A 125 4.93 -25.71 -13.51
N PHE A 126 5.60 -25.18 -14.54
CA PHE A 126 5.47 -25.69 -15.91
C PHE A 126 6.79 -26.19 -16.49
N SER A 127 7.91 -25.94 -15.82
CA SER A 127 9.24 -26.25 -16.34
C SER A 127 10.23 -26.69 -15.25
N PHE A 128 9.90 -27.78 -14.56
CA PHE A 128 10.70 -28.34 -13.47
C PHE A 128 12.00 -28.99 -13.97
N SER A 129 13.07 -28.88 -13.19
CA SER A 129 14.29 -29.67 -13.33
C SER A 129 14.42 -30.66 -12.17
N VAL A 130 15.30 -31.66 -12.29
CA VAL A 130 15.56 -32.62 -11.20
C VAL A 130 15.99 -31.90 -9.91
N LEU A 131 16.81 -30.87 -10.02
CA LEU A 131 17.21 -30.02 -8.89
C LEU A 131 16.03 -29.17 -8.39
N GLY A 132 15.22 -28.62 -9.29
CA GLY A 132 14.01 -27.88 -8.94
C GLY A 132 12.98 -28.71 -8.17
N LEU A 133 12.84 -30.00 -8.50
CA LEU A 133 11.99 -30.94 -7.76
C LEU A 133 12.52 -31.20 -6.34
N GLN A 134 13.85 -31.28 -6.17
CA GLN A 134 14.47 -31.43 -4.85
C GLN A 134 14.32 -30.17 -3.99
N ASP A 135 14.41 -28.97 -4.59
CA ASP A 135 14.18 -27.71 -3.89
C ASP A 135 12.72 -27.54 -3.47
N ILE A 136 11.77 -28.00 -4.29
CA ILE A 136 10.36 -28.04 -3.93
C ILE A 136 10.17 -28.87 -2.65
N HIS A 137 10.77 -30.06 -2.57
CA HIS A 137 10.68 -30.90 -1.38
C HIS A 137 11.38 -30.34 -0.14
N LYS A 138 12.45 -29.54 -0.29
CA LYS A 138 13.23 -29.01 0.83
C LYS A 138 12.71 -27.69 1.40
N HIS A 139 12.10 -26.85 0.56
CA HIS A 139 11.81 -25.46 0.92
C HIS A 139 10.33 -25.09 0.90
N LEU A 140 9.44 -25.94 0.39
CA LEU A 140 7.99 -25.72 0.45
C LEU A 140 7.36 -26.56 1.56
N THR A 141 6.82 -25.88 2.57
CA THR A 141 5.91 -26.50 3.54
C THR A 141 4.62 -26.97 2.85
N GLU A 142 3.89 -27.92 3.45
CA GLU A 142 2.62 -28.43 2.92
C GLU A 142 1.63 -27.32 2.54
N ASN A 143 1.50 -26.31 3.42
CA ASN A 143 0.65 -25.14 3.15
C ASN A 143 1.15 -24.31 1.96
N GLN A 144 2.47 -24.15 1.80
CA GLN A 144 3.03 -23.43 0.66
C GLN A 144 2.84 -24.23 -0.62
N LEU A 145 3.00 -25.55 -0.58
CA LEU A 145 2.74 -26.44 -1.72
C LEU A 145 1.25 -26.45 -2.11
N GLN A 146 0.34 -26.50 -1.14
CA GLN A 146 -1.10 -26.41 -1.39
C GLN A 146 -1.47 -25.07 -2.03
N ASN A 147 -0.99 -23.96 -1.45
CA ASN A 147 -1.20 -22.63 -2.03
C ASN A 147 -0.58 -22.53 -3.42
N PHE A 148 0.56 -23.17 -3.64
CA PHE A 148 1.26 -23.21 -4.92
C PHE A 148 0.50 -24.02 -5.98
N LEU A 149 -0.06 -25.17 -5.63
CA LEU A 149 -0.93 -25.95 -6.52
C LEU A 149 -2.27 -25.24 -6.79
N MET A 150 -2.82 -24.53 -5.81
CA MET A 150 -3.98 -23.66 -6.03
C MET A 150 -3.64 -22.50 -6.99
N GLN A 151 -2.45 -21.90 -6.91
CA GLN A 151 -1.98 -20.88 -7.87
C GLN A 151 -1.91 -21.44 -9.30
N ALA A 152 -1.33 -22.64 -9.44
CA ALA A 152 -1.19 -23.34 -10.72
C ALA A 152 -2.55 -23.72 -11.33
N GLY A 153 -3.49 -24.17 -10.50
CA GLY A 153 -4.77 -24.74 -10.96
C GLY A 153 -5.93 -23.75 -11.05
N ALA A 154 -5.95 -22.67 -10.26
CA ALA A 154 -7.12 -21.80 -10.18
C ALA A 154 -7.09 -20.65 -11.20
N LEU A 155 -5.99 -19.90 -11.33
CA LEU A 155 -6.01 -18.62 -12.07
C LEU A 155 -4.67 -18.12 -12.63
N GLY A 156 -3.53 -18.78 -12.41
CA GLY A 156 -2.22 -18.33 -12.92
C GLY A 156 -1.66 -17.04 -12.27
N SER A 157 -2.46 -16.26 -11.56
CA SER A 157 -2.01 -15.01 -10.92
C SER A 157 -1.47 -15.25 -9.49
N THR A 158 -0.18 -15.03 -9.28
CA THR A 158 0.47 -15.04 -7.96
C THR A 158 0.19 -13.77 -7.14
N GLU A 159 -0.44 -12.77 -7.75
CA GLU A 159 -0.68 -11.42 -7.20
C GLU A 159 -1.59 -11.42 -5.96
N PHE A 160 -2.55 -12.36 -5.88
CA PHE A 160 -3.54 -12.38 -4.79
C PHE A 160 -2.97 -12.78 -3.42
N ILE A 161 -1.85 -13.52 -3.38
CA ILE A 161 -1.31 -14.03 -2.12
C ILE A 161 -0.56 -12.93 -1.37
N GLY A 162 0.32 -12.21 -2.08
CA GLY A 162 0.98 -11.04 -1.51
C GLY A 162 -0.02 -9.99 -1.06
N MET A 163 -1.12 -9.81 -1.81
CA MET A 163 -2.19 -8.89 -1.47
C MET A 163 -2.83 -9.21 -0.11
N ARG A 164 -3.13 -10.47 0.19
CA ARG A 164 -3.76 -10.85 1.45
C ARG A 164 -2.87 -10.57 2.64
N ASP A 165 -1.58 -10.91 2.54
CA ASP A 165 -0.61 -10.69 3.61
C ASP A 165 -0.29 -9.20 3.76
N LEU A 166 -0.21 -8.45 2.66
CA LEU A 166 -0.06 -7.00 2.65
C LEU A 166 -1.25 -6.31 3.31
N ILE A 167 -2.49 -6.70 2.95
CA ILE A 167 -3.72 -6.19 3.56
C ILE A 167 -3.74 -6.53 5.05
N SER A 168 -3.37 -7.75 5.43
CA SER A 168 -3.28 -8.16 6.83
C SER A 168 -2.26 -7.32 7.60
N SER A 169 -1.08 -7.07 7.03
CA SER A 169 -0.03 -6.24 7.62
C SER A 169 -0.48 -4.77 7.78
N LYS A 170 -1.00 -4.17 6.71
CA LYS A 170 -1.60 -2.82 6.72
C LYS A 170 -2.69 -2.69 7.77
N LYS A 171 -3.58 -3.67 7.88
CA LYS A 171 -4.64 -3.70 8.89
C LYS A 171 -4.05 -3.71 10.30
N GLN A 172 -3.03 -4.53 10.55
CA GLN A 172 -2.37 -4.62 11.86
C GLN A 172 -1.60 -3.36 12.25
N GLU A 173 -1.04 -2.64 11.28
CA GLU A 173 -0.36 -1.36 11.46
C GLU A 173 -1.36 -0.26 11.84
N LEU A 174 -2.51 -0.22 11.16
CA LEU A 174 -3.52 0.82 11.37
C LEU A 174 -4.39 0.58 12.61
N TYR A 175 -4.83 -0.66 12.85
CA TYR A 175 -5.79 -0.96 13.93
C TYR A 175 -5.65 -2.37 14.48
N LYS A 176 -5.67 -2.48 15.83
CA LYS A 176 -5.83 -3.76 16.53
C LYS A 176 -6.88 -3.62 17.62
N LYS A 177 -7.78 -4.60 17.71
CA LYS A 177 -8.88 -4.62 18.70
C LYS A 177 -8.40 -4.42 20.15
N ALA A 178 -7.21 -4.92 20.48
CA ALA A 178 -6.57 -4.77 21.79
C ALA A 178 -5.18 -4.10 21.71
N GLY A 179 -4.86 -3.38 20.63
CA GLY A 179 -3.58 -2.68 20.50
C GLY A 179 -3.66 -1.25 21.03
N GLN A 180 -2.60 -0.77 21.67
CA GLN A 180 -2.45 0.65 22.04
C GLN A 180 -1.69 1.44 20.98
N ASN A 181 -0.64 0.85 20.39
CA ASN A 181 0.25 1.55 19.46
C ASN A 181 -0.29 1.84 18.04
N PRO A 182 -1.23 1.06 17.45
CA PRO A 182 -1.69 1.34 16.09
C PRO A 182 -2.24 2.76 15.93
N GLU A 183 -2.03 3.36 14.77
CA GLU A 183 -2.31 4.79 14.54
C GLU A 183 -3.75 5.18 14.87
N ILE A 184 -4.73 4.37 14.45
CA ILE A 184 -6.15 4.62 14.73
C ILE A 184 -6.45 4.50 16.22
N ASN A 185 -5.86 3.51 16.91
CA ASN A 185 -6.04 3.33 18.35
C ASN A 185 -5.50 4.54 19.14
N ARG A 186 -4.32 5.06 18.78
CA ARG A 186 -3.73 6.26 19.39
C ARG A 186 -4.60 7.50 19.17
N GLN A 187 -5.09 7.72 17.96
CA GLN A 187 -5.96 8.86 17.66
C GLN A 187 -7.29 8.79 18.43
N ILE A 188 -7.87 7.60 18.62
CA ILE A 188 -9.08 7.43 19.45
C ILE A 188 -8.81 7.82 20.91
N GLU A 189 -7.65 7.45 21.45
CA GLU A 189 -7.27 7.81 22.83
C GLU A 189 -7.03 9.31 22.99
N GLU A 190 -6.32 9.92 22.03
CA GLU A 190 -6.12 11.38 21.99
C GLU A 190 -7.47 12.13 21.92
N LEU A 191 -8.40 11.67 21.08
CA LEU A 191 -9.72 12.29 20.92
C LEU A 191 -10.53 12.23 22.22
N LYS A 192 -10.52 11.10 22.92
CA LYS A 192 -11.16 10.97 24.24
C LYS A 192 -10.56 11.92 25.28
N ASN A 193 -9.23 12.09 25.28
CA ASN A 193 -8.58 13.02 26.20
C ASN A 193 -8.95 14.48 25.88
N LEU A 194 -8.98 14.85 24.60
CA LEU A 194 -9.45 16.16 24.14
C LEU A 194 -10.91 16.42 24.56
N GLU A 195 -11.80 15.44 24.42
CA GLU A 195 -13.20 15.55 24.87
C GLU A 195 -13.30 15.80 26.38
N LEU A 196 -12.49 15.12 27.18
CA LEU A 196 -12.44 15.35 28.64
C LEU A 196 -11.95 16.77 28.96
N GLN A 197 -10.90 17.24 28.30
CA GLN A 197 -10.38 18.59 28.51
C GLN A 197 -11.40 19.67 28.14
N ILE A 198 -12.13 19.48 27.03
CA ILE A 198 -13.21 20.39 26.62
C ILE A 198 -14.31 20.43 27.67
N ARG A 199 -14.69 19.26 28.21
CA ARG A 199 -15.71 19.16 29.27
C ARG A 199 -15.28 19.89 30.54
N ASP A 200 -14.05 19.69 31.00
CA ASP A 200 -13.53 20.33 32.20
C ASP A 200 -13.46 21.86 32.02
N LYS A 201 -12.95 22.34 30.88
CA LYS A 201 -12.90 23.77 30.58
C LYS A 201 -14.28 24.41 30.46
N SER A 202 -15.27 23.69 29.95
CA SER A 202 -16.66 24.16 29.90
C SER A 202 -17.24 24.34 31.31
N SER A 203 -16.96 23.41 32.22
CA SER A 203 -17.36 23.52 33.63
C SER A 203 -16.69 24.69 34.36
N GLU A 204 -15.41 24.94 34.09
CA GLU A 204 -14.71 26.12 34.62
C GLU A 204 -15.36 27.42 34.13
N LEU A 205 -15.75 27.48 32.85
CA LEU A 205 -16.37 28.65 32.24
C LEU A 205 -17.76 28.95 32.83
N GLU A 206 -18.58 27.93 33.07
CA GLU A 206 -19.86 28.08 33.79
C GLU A 206 -19.65 28.64 35.20
N THR A 207 -18.63 28.16 35.91
CA THR A 207 -18.29 28.64 37.25
C THR A 207 -17.85 30.11 37.23
N TYR A 208 -17.00 30.46 36.26
CA TYR A 208 -16.54 31.83 36.04
C TYR A 208 -17.71 32.79 35.75
N GLN A 209 -18.65 32.39 34.90
CA GLN A 209 -19.86 33.18 34.60
C GLN A 209 -20.67 33.45 35.88
N ARG A 210 -20.93 32.41 36.68
CA ARG A 210 -21.66 32.54 37.96
C ARG A 210 -20.97 33.47 38.95
N LEU A 211 -19.64 33.38 39.06
CA LEU A 211 -18.86 34.28 39.94
C LEU A 211 -18.91 35.72 39.45
N THR A 212 -18.84 35.94 38.14
CA THR A 212 -18.94 37.27 37.54
C THR A 212 -20.32 37.90 37.80
N GLU A 213 -21.40 37.15 37.61
CA GLU A 213 -22.75 37.61 37.96
C GLU A 213 -22.89 37.95 39.45
N THR A 214 -22.28 37.14 40.32
CA THR A 214 -22.29 37.36 41.77
C THR A 214 -21.52 38.62 42.14
N ARG A 215 -20.36 38.84 41.51
CA ARG A 215 -19.58 40.08 41.64
C ARG A 215 -20.42 41.28 41.23
N ASP A 216 -21.10 41.23 40.08
CA ASP A 216 -21.91 42.33 39.56
C ASP A 216 -23.08 42.67 40.47
N LYS A 217 -23.78 41.64 40.98
CA LYS A 217 -24.85 41.82 41.96
C LYS A 217 -24.32 42.45 43.26
N SER A 218 -23.18 41.97 43.74
CA SER A 218 -22.55 42.49 44.95
C SER A 218 -22.09 43.94 44.78
N GLN A 219 -21.51 44.27 43.62
CA GLN A 219 -21.07 45.63 43.29
C GLN A 219 -22.25 46.59 43.25
N LYS A 220 -23.35 46.25 42.56
CA LYS A 220 -24.58 47.05 42.53
C LYS A 220 -25.14 47.30 43.93
N ARG A 221 -25.12 46.27 44.80
CA ARG A 221 -25.58 46.39 46.18
C ARG A 221 -24.68 47.31 47.01
N LEU A 222 -23.37 47.23 46.80
CA LEU A 222 -22.38 48.09 47.44
C LEU A 222 -22.56 49.55 47.02
N ASP A 223 -22.78 49.80 45.73
CA ASP A 223 -23.03 51.15 45.20
C ASP A 223 -24.33 51.74 45.76
N THR A 224 -25.39 50.94 45.87
CA THR A 224 -26.66 51.34 46.50
C THR A 224 -26.46 51.69 47.98
N LEU A 225 -25.70 50.88 48.73
CA LEU A 225 -25.40 51.16 50.13
C LEU A 225 -24.59 52.44 50.30
N LYS A 226 -23.61 52.70 49.41
CA LYS A 226 -22.84 53.95 49.40
C LYS A 226 -23.74 55.17 49.15
N GLN A 227 -24.67 55.08 48.20
CA GLN A 227 -25.65 56.13 47.95
C GLN A 227 -26.53 56.38 49.18
N ASN A 228 -27.06 55.32 49.79
CA ASN A 228 -27.87 55.45 51.00
C ASN A 228 -27.08 56.09 52.16
N LEU A 229 -25.82 55.73 52.33
CA LEU A 229 -24.95 56.30 53.36
C LEU A 229 -24.66 57.78 53.09
N SER A 230 -24.41 58.15 51.83
CA SER A 230 -24.29 59.56 51.40
C SER A 230 -25.53 60.37 51.75
N HIS A 231 -26.72 59.87 51.40
CA HIS A 231 -27.99 60.53 51.72
C HIS A 231 -28.21 60.67 53.23
N LEU A 232 -27.88 59.63 54.01
CA LEU A 232 -28.03 59.66 55.45
C LEU A 232 -27.07 60.65 56.11
N ASN A 233 -25.83 60.76 55.62
CA ASN A 233 -24.87 61.75 56.09
C ASN A 233 -25.33 63.18 55.79
N GLN A 234 -25.85 63.44 54.59
CA GLN A 234 -26.43 64.75 54.25
C GLN A 234 -27.60 65.10 55.18
N PHE A 235 -28.51 64.16 55.41
CA PHE A 235 -29.63 64.36 56.33
C PHE A 235 -29.17 64.61 57.76
N TYR A 236 -28.13 63.89 58.23
CA TYR A 236 -27.54 64.10 59.54
C TYR A 236 -26.92 65.51 59.67
N GLU A 237 -26.17 65.97 58.67
CA GLU A 237 -25.61 67.33 58.65
C GLU A 237 -26.70 68.41 58.66
N GLU A 238 -27.78 68.23 57.89
CA GLU A 238 -28.94 69.13 57.90
C GLU A 238 -29.58 69.22 59.29
N LYS A 239 -29.80 68.06 59.93
CA LYS A 239 -30.35 68.01 61.29
C LYS A 239 -29.43 68.61 62.33
N GLN A 240 -28.12 68.43 62.22
CA GLN A 240 -27.15 69.09 63.10
C GLN A 240 -27.18 70.62 62.94
N LYS A 241 -27.30 71.13 61.70
CA LYS A 241 -27.46 72.58 61.46
C LYS A 241 -28.75 73.11 62.08
N GLU A 242 -29.86 72.40 61.95
CA GLU A 242 -31.14 72.76 62.56
C GLU A 242 -31.05 72.82 64.10
N LEU A 243 -30.39 71.84 64.71
CA LEU A 243 -30.10 71.82 66.16
C LEU A 243 -29.21 73.00 66.59
N ALA A 244 -28.15 73.31 65.84
CA ALA A 244 -27.28 74.45 66.16
C ALA A 244 -27.99 75.81 66.06
N LEU A 245 -28.97 75.93 65.15
CA LEU A 245 -29.81 77.11 65.02
C LEU A 245 -30.91 77.17 66.10
N HIS A 246 -31.28 76.03 66.70
CA HIS A 246 -32.30 75.98 67.74
C HIS A 246 -31.91 76.80 68.97
N ASP A 247 -30.64 76.74 69.39
CA ASP A 247 -30.12 77.53 70.51
C ASP A 247 -30.21 79.05 70.25
N GLN A 248 -29.92 79.48 69.02
CA GLN A 248 -30.05 80.89 68.60
C GLN A 248 -31.51 81.36 68.51
N VAL A 249 -32.43 80.48 68.09
CA VAL A 249 -33.87 80.78 68.01
C VAL A 249 -34.50 80.84 69.41
N GLN A 250 -34.02 80.05 70.37
CA GLN A 250 -34.44 80.13 71.77
C GLN A 250 -33.99 81.45 72.41
N GLU A 251 -32.77 81.93 72.13
CA GLU A 251 -32.33 83.27 72.57
C GLU A 251 -33.17 84.41 71.97
N TRP A 252 -33.53 84.32 70.68
CA TRP A 252 -34.40 85.32 70.03
C TRP A 252 -35.84 85.32 70.54
N LYS A 253 -36.35 84.20 71.06
CA LYS A 253 -37.67 84.12 71.71
C LYS A 253 -37.67 84.62 73.16
N GLY A 254 -36.49 84.81 73.76
CA GLY A 254 -36.32 85.35 75.11
C GLY A 254 -36.15 86.87 75.17
N LEU A 255 -36.04 87.54 74.02
CA LEU A 255 -36.09 89.00 73.85
C LEU A 255 -37.52 89.46 73.56
#